data_AF-A0A7C5FFI9-F1
#
_entry.id   AF-A0A7C5FFI9-F1
#
_cell.length_a   1.000
_cell.length_b   1.000
_cell.length_c   1.000
_cell.angle_alpha   90.00
_cell.angle_beta   90.00
_cell.angle_gamma   90.00
#
_symmetry.space_group_name_H-M   'P 1'
#
loop_
_entity.id
_entity.type
_entity.pdbx_description
1 polymer ?
#
loop_
_entity_poly.entity_id
_entity_poly.type
_entity_poly.pdbx_seq_one_letter_code
_entity_poly.pdbx_strand_id
1 'polypeptide(L)'
;MKIKILTENLKVALNFLSKIIKKNPNFPILDNVLIDCDKNFLVLSTTDLQLSLTWWVLAKIEEKGKVLVPVEILYNLISLIKEEKIEIQEKNQNLIIETLTQKTRIQGQNYEDFPIIPTIQEKNENYVSLQKFCEALNSVISFAALSGVKPELSGIYIKFQKEKI
;
A
#
# COMPACT_ATOMS: atom_id res chain seq x y z
N MET A 1 17.25 8.30 -4.48
CA MET A 1 16.49 8.27 -3.20
C MET A 1 17.39 7.75 -2.09
N LYS A 2 17.33 8.34 -0.89
CA LYS A 2 18.05 7.89 0.30
C LYS A 2 17.28 8.26 1.57
N ILE A 3 16.94 7.27 2.40
CA ILE A 3 16.09 7.46 3.57
C ILE A 3 16.56 6.60 4.76
N LYS A 4 16.20 7.04 5.97
CA LYS A 4 16.27 6.24 7.20
C LYS A 4 14.89 6.12 7.82
N ILE A 5 14.52 4.91 8.20
CA ILE A 5 13.15 4.58 8.64
C ILE A 5 13.15 3.54 9.75
N LEU A 6 12.14 3.59 10.62
CA LEU A 6 11.87 2.54 11.60
C LEU A 6 11.31 1.31 10.89
N THR A 7 11.93 0.16 11.12
CA THR A 7 11.58 -1.10 10.46
C THR A 7 10.14 -1.50 10.76
N GLU A 8 9.67 -1.31 12.01
CA GLU A 8 8.30 -1.62 12.45
C GLU A 8 7.25 -0.90 11.59
N ASN A 9 7.43 0.41 11.37
CA ASN A 9 6.49 1.22 10.60
C ASN A 9 6.39 0.75 9.14
N LEU A 10 7.53 0.37 8.57
CA LEU A 10 7.58 -0.16 7.20
C LEU A 10 6.94 -1.56 7.12
N LYS A 11 7.17 -2.44 8.11
CA LYS A 11 6.54 -3.76 8.19
C LYS A 11 5.02 -3.67 8.19
N VAL A 12 4.46 -2.80 9.02
CA VAL A 12 3.00 -2.62 9.13
C VAL A 12 2.43 -2.21 7.77
N ALA A 13 2.99 -1.16 7.14
CA ALA A 13 2.51 -0.69 5.85
C ALA A 13 2.59 -1.77 4.76
N LEU A 14 3.73 -2.47 4.66
CA LEU A 14 3.94 -3.51 3.66
C LEU A 14 3.01 -4.72 3.86
N ASN A 15 2.68 -5.10 5.09
CA ASN A 15 1.72 -6.18 5.37
C ASN A 15 0.31 -5.86 4.85
N PHE A 16 -0.12 -4.59 4.94
CA PHE A 16 -1.41 -4.18 4.37
C PHE A 16 -1.36 -4.13 2.84
N LEU A 17 -0.31 -3.55 2.28
CA LEU A 17 -0.11 -3.45 0.82
C LEU A 17 -0.05 -4.83 0.17
N SER A 18 0.68 -5.79 0.76
CA SER A 18 0.81 -7.14 0.23
C SER A 18 -0.50 -7.93 0.20
N LYS A 19 -1.49 -7.57 1.03
CA LYS A 19 -2.80 -8.23 1.08
C LYS A 19 -3.79 -7.73 0.03
N ILE A 20 -3.59 -6.51 -0.45
CA ILE A 20 -4.46 -5.90 -1.47
C ILE A 20 -4.12 -6.41 -2.86
N ILE A 21 -2.85 -6.73 -3.07
CA ILE A 21 -2.33 -7.19 -4.35
C ILE A 21 -2.81 -8.60 -4.63
N LYS A 22 -3.53 -8.76 -5.74
CA LYS A 22 -3.94 -10.05 -6.28
C LYS A 22 -3.04 -10.36 -7.47
N LYS A 23 -2.27 -11.45 -7.38
CA LYS A 23 -1.40 -11.89 -8.47
C LYS A 23 -2.17 -12.02 -9.76
N ASN A 24 -1.79 -11.23 -10.75
CA ASN A 24 -2.39 -11.25 -12.08
C ASN A 24 -1.28 -11.43 -13.12
N PRO A 25 -1.16 -12.62 -13.74
CA PRO A 25 -0.08 -12.90 -14.68
C PRO A 25 -0.13 -12.02 -15.95
N ASN A 26 -1.30 -11.45 -16.27
CA ASN A 26 -1.43 -10.54 -17.40
C ASN A 26 -0.89 -9.14 -17.11
N PHE A 27 -0.79 -8.77 -15.83
CA PHE A 27 -0.27 -7.46 -15.38
C PHE A 27 0.72 -7.62 -14.21
N PRO A 28 1.91 -8.23 -14.42
CA PRO A 28 2.89 -8.47 -13.36
C PRO A 28 3.40 -7.18 -12.70
N ILE A 29 3.29 -6.05 -13.39
CA ILE A 29 3.70 -4.75 -12.84
C ILE A 29 2.86 -4.33 -11.62
N LEU A 30 1.64 -4.86 -11.48
CA LEU A 30 0.73 -4.62 -10.36
C LEU A 30 1.11 -5.42 -9.10
N ASP A 31 2.03 -6.40 -9.21
CA ASP A 31 2.58 -7.13 -8.07
C ASP A 31 3.67 -6.32 -7.32
N ASN A 32 3.85 -5.06 -7.71
CA ASN A 32 4.82 -4.15 -7.13
C ASN A 32 4.18 -3.13 -6.18
N VAL A 33 5.04 -2.53 -5.36
CA VAL A 33 4.77 -1.33 -4.57
C VAL A 33 5.59 -0.18 -5.13
N LEU A 34 4.93 0.92 -5.43
CA LEU A 34 5.57 2.19 -5.76
C LEU A 34 6.00 2.86 -4.46
N ILE A 35 7.29 3.17 -4.36
CA ILE A 35 7.90 3.87 -3.23
C ILE A 35 8.29 5.26 -3.70
N ASP A 36 7.76 6.29 -3.05
CA ASP A 36 8.01 7.69 -3.36
C ASP A 36 8.34 8.48 -2.09
N CYS A 37 9.14 9.54 -2.22
CA CYS A 37 9.47 10.44 -1.12
C CYS A 37 8.75 11.77 -1.29
N ASP A 38 7.75 12.03 -0.44
CA ASP A 38 7.05 13.31 -0.39
C ASP A 38 7.23 13.98 0.98
N LYS A 39 7.84 15.17 0.98
CA LYS A 39 8.21 15.94 2.18
C LYS A 39 8.96 15.06 3.21
N ASN A 40 8.29 14.71 4.31
CA ASN A 40 8.82 13.90 5.42
C ASN A 40 8.25 12.47 5.42
N PHE A 41 7.56 12.08 4.36
CA PHE A 41 6.88 10.80 4.24
C PHE A 41 7.51 9.95 3.14
N LEU A 42 7.71 8.69 3.47
CA LEU A 42 7.79 7.61 2.49
C LEU A 42 6.35 7.22 2.12
N VAL A 43 5.98 7.46 0.87
CA VAL A 43 4.67 7.14 0.32
C VAL A 43 4.78 5.80 -0.38
N LEU A 44 4.03 4.82 0.10
CA LEU A 44 3.99 3.46 -0.45
C LEU A 44 2.63 3.26 -1.09
N SER A 45 2.60 2.89 -2.37
CA SER A 45 1.33 2.74 -3.08
C SER A 45 1.27 1.48 -3.93
N THR A 46 0.10 0.86 -4.00
CA THR A 46 -0.18 -0.27 -4.88
C THR A 46 -1.63 -0.24 -5.39
N THR A 47 -1.91 -0.99 -6.46
CA THR A 47 -3.25 -1.07 -7.06
C THR A 47 -3.45 -2.35 -7.86
N ASP A 48 -4.66 -2.91 -7.85
CA ASP A 48 -5.11 -3.99 -8.76
C ASP A 48 -5.99 -3.46 -9.92
N LEU A 49 -5.95 -2.14 -10.17
CA LEU A 49 -6.81 -1.36 -11.07
C LEU A 49 -8.28 -1.20 -10.62
N GLN A 50 -8.71 -1.91 -9.58
CA GLN A 50 -10.05 -1.74 -8.98
C GLN A 50 -9.95 -1.08 -7.60
N LEU A 51 -8.96 -1.49 -6.81
CA LEU A 51 -8.64 -1.00 -5.49
C LEU A 51 -7.19 -0.52 -5.47
N SER A 52 -6.97 0.67 -4.92
CA SER A 52 -5.64 1.18 -4.60
C SER A 52 -5.49 1.38 -3.10
N LEU A 53 -4.27 1.26 -2.62
CA LEU A 53 -3.89 1.66 -1.27
C LEU A 53 -2.65 2.54 -1.36
N THR A 54 -2.71 3.68 -0.69
CA THR A 54 -1.57 4.55 -0.45
C THR A 54 -1.36 4.68 1.05
N TRP A 55 -0.12 4.48 1.49
CA TRP A 55 0.27 4.52 2.89
C TRP A 55 1.41 5.52 3.06
N TRP A 56 1.26 6.45 4.00
CA TRP A 56 2.28 7.44 4.33
C TRP A 56 3.00 7.00 5.59
N VAL A 57 4.31 6.78 5.51
CA VAL A 57 5.15 6.43 6.65
C VAL A 57 6.13 7.56 6.92
N LEU A 58 6.17 8.04 8.16
CA LEU A 58 7.15 9.04 8.56
C LEU A 58 8.57 8.45 8.42
N ALA A 59 9.43 9.14 7.68
CA ALA A 59 10.81 8.72 7.45
C ALA A 59 11.74 9.94 7.39
N LYS A 60 13.01 9.74 7.76
CA LYS A 60 14.04 10.75 7.54
C LYS A 60 14.49 10.66 6.09
N ILE A 61 14.05 11.61 5.26
CA ILE A 61 14.43 11.71 3.85
C ILE A 61 15.75 12.49 3.75
N GLU A 62 16.81 11.83 3.27
CA GLU A 62 18.10 12.46 2.98
C GLU A 62 18.18 12.88 1.51
N GLU A 63 17.66 12.04 0.60
CA GLU A 63 17.53 12.34 -0.84
C GLU A 63 16.19 11.84 -1.37
N LYS A 64 15.49 12.70 -2.11
CA LYS A 64 14.22 12.33 -2.76
C LYS A 64 14.44 11.33 -3.90
N GLY A 65 13.38 10.66 -4.31
CA GLY A 65 13.36 9.78 -5.48
C GLY A 65 12.23 8.77 -5.40
N LYS A 66 12.11 7.96 -6.46
CA LYS A 66 11.07 6.95 -6.61
C LYS A 66 11.66 5.62 -7.07
N VAL A 67 11.03 4.53 -6.67
CA VAL A 67 11.38 3.19 -7.15
C VAL A 67 10.17 2.27 -7.06
N LEU A 68 10.07 1.35 -8.02
CA LEU A 68 9.03 0.34 -8.07
C LEU A 68 9.66 -1.03 -7.82
N VAL A 69 9.18 -1.77 -6.81
CA VAL A 69 9.74 -3.09 -6.46
C VAL A 69 8.67 -4.11 -6.12
N PRO A 70 8.93 -5.43 -6.25
CA PRO A 70 7.97 -6.46 -5.90
C PRO A 70 7.60 -6.41 -4.41
N VAL A 71 6.30 -6.29 -4.14
CA VAL A 71 5.77 -6.08 -2.78
C VAL A 71 6.09 -7.24 -1.84
N GLU A 72 5.94 -8.49 -2.32
CA GLU A 72 6.08 -9.69 -1.50
C GLU A 72 7.55 -9.91 -1.13
N ILE A 73 8.45 -9.68 -2.10
CA ILE A 73 9.89 -9.77 -1.88
C ILE A 73 10.31 -8.75 -0.84
N LEU A 74 9.86 -7.50 -0.99
CA LEU A 74 10.15 -6.44 -0.04
C LEU A 74 9.57 -6.75 1.35
N TYR A 75 8.31 -7.14 1.44
CA TYR A 75 7.66 -7.47 2.70
C TYR A 75 8.36 -8.63 3.41
N ASN A 76 8.69 -9.71 2.70
CA ASN A 76 9.37 -10.87 3.27
C ASN A 76 10.75 -10.49 3.79
N LEU A 77 11.53 -9.72 3.02
CA LEU A 77 12.85 -9.26 3.46
C LEU A 77 12.74 -8.39 4.71
N ILE A 78 11.89 -7.35 4.68
CA ILE A 78 11.73 -6.42 5.81
C ILE A 78 11.21 -7.16 7.05
N SER A 79 10.36 -8.18 6.88
CA SER A 79 9.84 -9.01 7.98
C SER A 79 10.92 -9.79 8.73
N LEU A 80 12.02 -10.16 8.06
CA LEU A 80 13.14 -10.90 8.64
C LEU A 80 14.13 -10.01 9.41
N ILE A 81 14.12 -8.70 9.15
CA ILE A 81 15.01 -7.73 9.81
C ILE A 81 14.58 -7.54 11.27
N LYS A 82 15.52 -7.63 12.21
CA LYS A 82 15.27 -7.44 13.65
C LYS A 82 15.71 -6.07 14.15
N GLU A 83 16.58 -5.41 13.38
CA GLU A 83 17.09 -4.09 13.68
C GLU A 83 15.95 -3.06 13.68
N GLU A 84 16.00 -2.12 14.63
CA GLU A 84 14.97 -1.08 14.82
C GLU A 84 14.91 -0.10 13.63
N LYS A 85 16.07 0.19 13.04
CA LYS A 85 16.23 1.18 11.97
C LYS A 85 17.00 0.58 10.81
N ILE A 86 16.58 0.96 9.62
CA ILE A 86 17.23 0.59 8.36
C ILE A 86 17.44 1.80 7.48
N GLU A 87 18.43 1.71 6.61
CA GLU A 87 18.67 2.67 5.54
C GLU A 87 18.19 2.07 4.23
N ILE A 88 17.50 2.87 3.43
CA ILE A 88 16.99 2.48 2.12
C ILE A 88 17.48 3.48 1.09
N GLN A 89 18.03 2.97 0.00
CA GLN A 89 18.53 3.76 -1.11
C GLN A 89 17.96 3.24 -2.44
N GLU A 90 17.63 4.14 -3.34
CA GLU A 90 17.42 3.79 -4.75
C GLU A 90 18.73 4.02 -5.50
N LYS A 91 19.14 3.04 -6.31
CA LYS A 91 20.26 3.16 -7.23
C LYS A 91 19.98 2.39 -8.52
N ASN A 92 19.96 3.09 -9.65
CA ASN A 92 19.75 2.52 -10.98
C ASN A 92 18.46 1.69 -11.06
N GLN A 93 17.35 2.19 -10.52
CA GLN A 93 16.06 1.50 -10.40
C GLN A 93 16.04 0.31 -9.43
N ASN A 94 17.07 0.13 -8.60
CA ASN A 94 17.10 -0.93 -7.60
C ASN A 94 16.94 -0.34 -6.22
N LEU A 95 16.28 -1.10 -5.35
CA LEU A 95 16.18 -0.77 -3.93
C LEU A 95 17.31 -1.48 -3.19
N ILE A 96 18.15 -0.70 -2.53
CA ILE A 96 19.21 -1.18 -1.65
C ILE A 96 18.72 -0.97 -0.22
N ILE A 97 18.69 -2.04 0.56
CA ILE A 97 18.32 -2.02 1.98
C ILE A 97 19.57 -2.37 2.77
N GLU A 98 19.96 -1.49 3.67
CA GLU A 98 21.17 -1.61 4.47
C GLU A 98 20.81 -1.57 5.95
N THR A 99 21.35 -2.54 6.66
CA THR A 99 21.27 -2.66 8.12
C THR A 99 22.70 -2.60 8.67
N LEU A 100 22.86 -2.77 9.98
CA LEU A 100 24.19 -2.85 10.59
C LEU A 100 25.00 -4.07 10.12
N THR A 101 24.33 -5.16 9.75
CA THR A 101 24.96 -6.46 9.52
C THR A 101 24.87 -6.94 8.08
N GLN A 102 23.92 -6.40 7.31
CA GLN A 102 23.61 -6.89 5.98
C GLN A 102 23.27 -5.75 5.01
N LYS A 103 23.54 -6.00 3.73
CA LYS A 103 23.17 -5.13 2.61
C LYS A 103 22.53 -5.98 1.53
N THR A 104 21.27 -5.70 1.21
CA THR A 104 20.48 -6.47 0.25
C THR A 104 20.02 -5.57 -0.88
N ARG A 105 20.00 -6.12 -2.09
CA ARG A 105 19.49 -5.44 -3.28
C ARG A 105 18.25 -6.15 -3.78
N ILE A 106 17.18 -5.39 -3.98
CA ILE A 106 15.98 -5.81 -4.71
C ILE A 106 16.02 -5.13 -6.07
N GLN A 107 15.93 -5.92 -7.13
CA GLN A 107 15.79 -5.40 -8.48
C GLN A 107 14.41 -4.75 -8.61
N GLY A 108 14.39 -3.47 -8.96
CA GLY A 108 13.16 -2.78 -9.26
C GLY A 108 12.86 -2.76 -10.75
N GLN A 109 11.71 -2.18 -11.06
CA GLN A 109 11.17 -2.01 -12.41
C GLN A 109 11.04 -0.52 -12.71
N ASN A 110 10.80 -0.19 -13.98
CA ASN A 110 10.56 1.20 -14.37
C ASN A 110 9.26 1.69 -13.71
N TYR A 111 9.37 2.72 -12.87
CA TYR A 111 8.21 3.26 -12.16
C TYR A 111 7.27 4.04 -13.08
N GLU A 112 7.72 4.47 -14.26
CA GLU A 112 6.89 5.16 -15.25
C GLU A 112 5.85 4.23 -15.88
N ASP A 113 6.11 2.92 -15.87
CA ASP A 113 5.18 1.91 -16.38
C ASP A 113 4.07 1.59 -15.35
N PHE A 114 4.21 2.06 -14.10
CA PHE A 114 3.20 1.85 -13.06
C PHE A 114 2.00 2.79 -13.28
N PRO A 115 0.76 2.29 -13.17
CA PRO A 115 -0.41 3.11 -13.43
C PRO A 115 -0.52 4.28 -12.46
N ILE A 116 -1.09 5.38 -12.97
CA ILE A 116 -1.42 6.55 -12.15
C ILE A 116 -2.52 6.13 -11.16
N ILE A 117 -2.25 6.33 -9.87
CA ILE A 117 -3.26 6.11 -8.84
C ILE A 117 -4.17 7.34 -8.80
N PRO A 118 -5.49 7.18 -8.99
CA PRO A 118 -6.42 8.30 -8.96
C PRO A 118 -6.44 8.94 -7.57
N THR A 119 -6.44 10.26 -7.54
CA THR A 119 -6.63 11.04 -6.31
C THR A 119 -8.11 11.32 -6.10
N ILE A 120 -8.58 11.16 -4.87
CA ILE A 120 -9.95 11.54 -4.51
C ILE A 120 -9.99 13.06 -4.42
N GLN A 121 -10.82 13.70 -5.23
CA GLN A 121 -11.11 15.12 -5.07
C GLN A 121 -12.08 15.28 -3.89
N GLU A 122 -11.70 16.05 -2.87
CA GLU A 122 -12.55 16.35 -1.72
C GLU A 122 -13.87 17.01 -2.18
N LYS A 123 -14.91 16.20 -2.33
CA LYS A 123 -16.28 16.67 -2.57
C LYS A 123 -17.22 15.87 -1.68
N ASN A 124 -17.79 16.56 -0.70
CA ASN A 124 -18.83 16.08 0.21
C ASN A 124 -18.43 14.88 1.09
N GLU A 125 -17.62 15.15 2.11
CA GLU A 125 -17.27 14.18 3.13
C GLU A 125 -18.42 13.98 4.13
N ASN A 126 -18.63 12.73 4.54
CA ASN A 126 -19.51 12.38 5.65
C ASN A 126 -18.71 11.56 6.65
N TYR A 127 -18.80 11.91 7.93
CA TYR A 127 -18.07 11.22 8.99
C TYR A 127 -18.98 10.23 9.71
N VAL A 128 -18.44 9.03 9.96
CA VAL A 128 -19.14 7.95 10.65
C VAL A 128 -18.25 7.43 11.79
N SER A 129 -18.86 6.88 12.85
CA SER A 129 -18.08 6.20 13.88
C SER A 129 -17.46 4.93 13.31
N LEU A 130 -16.13 4.80 13.38
CA LEU A 130 -15.40 3.62 12.91
C LEU A 130 -15.96 2.33 13.53
N GLN A 131 -16.15 2.34 14.85
CA GLN A 131 -16.68 1.17 15.57
C GLN A 131 -18.06 0.77 15.05
N LYS A 132 -19.01 1.72 15.02
CA LYS A 132 -20.37 1.43 14.53
C LYS A 132 -20.38 0.98 13.08
N PHE A 133 -19.53 1.57 12.24
CA PHE A 133 -19.41 1.20 10.84
C PHE A 133 -18.89 -0.23 10.68
N CYS A 134 -17.83 -0.61 11.39
CA CYS A 134 -17.31 -1.96 11.39
C CYS A 134 -18.32 -2.97 11.94
N GLU A 135 -19.03 -2.66 13.02
CA GLU A 135 -20.09 -3.50 13.58
C GLU A 135 -21.24 -3.71 12.58
N ALA A 136 -21.73 -2.64 11.96
CA ALA A 136 -22.76 -2.70 10.94
C ALA A 136 -22.31 -3.51 9.72
N LEU A 137 -21.10 -3.26 9.22
CA LEU A 137 -20.52 -3.98 8.07
C LEU A 137 -20.40 -5.48 8.35
N ASN A 138 -19.88 -5.85 9.54
CA ASN A 138 -19.76 -7.24 9.96
C ASN A 138 -21.11 -7.95 10.07
N SER A 139 -22.20 -7.23 10.36
CA SER A 139 -23.54 -7.82 10.43
C SER A 139 -24.14 -8.16 9.06
N VAL A 140 -23.63 -7.58 7.97
CA VAL A 140 -24.20 -7.75 6.61
C VAL A 140 -23.25 -8.35 5.58
N ILE A 141 -21.93 -8.31 5.80
CA ILE A 141 -20.92 -8.74 4.81
C ILE A 141 -21.07 -10.20 4.37
N SER A 142 -21.54 -11.09 5.26
CA SER A 142 -21.76 -12.50 4.94
C SER A 142 -22.89 -12.75 3.96
N PHE A 143 -23.75 -11.76 3.69
CA PHE A 143 -24.86 -11.87 2.74
C PHE A 143 -24.47 -11.42 1.32
N ALA A 144 -23.31 -10.79 1.14
CA ALA A 144 -22.82 -10.41 -0.18
C ALA A 144 -22.40 -11.66 -0.98
N ALA A 145 -22.80 -11.72 -2.24
CA ALA A 145 -22.39 -12.80 -3.14
C ALA A 145 -20.89 -12.71 -3.44
N LEU A 146 -20.17 -13.81 -3.23
CA LEU A 146 -18.76 -13.91 -3.60
C LEU A 146 -18.57 -14.10 -5.11
N SER A 147 -19.60 -14.54 -5.83
CA SER A 147 -19.52 -14.76 -7.27
C SER A 147 -19.82 -13.48 -8.05
N GLY A 148 -19.02 -13.21 -9.08
CA GLY A 148 -19.22 -12.07 -9.98
C GLY A 148 -20.36 -12.26 -10.99
N VAL A 149 -21.17 -13.31 -10.89
CA VAL A 149 -22.24 -13.62 -11.86
C VAL A 149 -23.36 -12.59 -11.80
N LYS A 150 -23.66 -12.06 -10.61
CA LYS A 150 -24.58 -10.95 -10.37
C LYS A 150 -23.88 -9.86 -9.55
N PRO A 151 -23.14 -8.95 -10.20
CA PRO A 151 -22.35 -7.92 -9.52
C PRO A 151 -23.17 -7.04 -8.56
N GLU A 152 -24.45 -6.84 -8.84
CA GLU A 152 -25.37 -6.11 -7.96
C GLU A 152 -25.57 -6.79 -6.58
N LEU A 153 -25.26 -8.09 -6.47
CA LEU A 153 -25.33 -8.84 -5.21
C LEU A 153 -23.97 -8.94 -4.49
N SER A 154 -22.87 -8.54 -5.11
CA SER A 154 -21.52 -8.60 -4.50
C SER A 154 -21.13 -7.34 -3.73
N GLY A 155 -21.99 -6.31 -3.75
CA GLY A 155 -21.81 -5.06 -3.02
C GLY A 155 -22.65 -4.98 -1.74
N ILE A 156 -22.29 -4.04 -0.87
CA ILE A 156 -23.10 -3.64 0.29
C ILE A 156 -23.67 -2.25 -0.01
N TYR A 157 -24.99 -2.13 0.05
CA TYR A 157 -25.68 -0.85 -0.16
C TYR A 157 -25.55 0.04 1.08
N ILE A 158 -24.94 1.22 0.93
CA ILE A 158 -24.79 2.23 1.99
C ILE A 158 -25.68 3.42 1.66
N LYS A 159 -26.55 3.82 2.59
CA LYS A 159 -27.50 4.92 2.42
C LYS A 159 -27.28 5.99 3.48
N PHE A 160 -26.92 7.20 3.05
CA PHE A 160 -26.79 8.35 3.94
C PHE A 160 -28.14 9.06 4.11
N GLN A 161 -28.56 9.33 5.35
CA GLN A 161 -29.72 10.16 5.68
C GLN A 161 -29.28 11.26 6.68
N LYS A 162 -29.97 12.42 6.67
CA LYS A 162 -29.57 13.64 7.41
C LYS A 162 -29.28 13.47 8.91
N GLU A 163 -29.64 12.34 9.52
CA GLU A 163 -29.38 12.03 10.95
C GLU A 163 -29.03 10.54 11.22
N LYS A 164 -28.87 9.72 10.17
CA LYS A 164 -28.60 8.27 10.29
C LYS A 164 -27.74 7.77 9.13
N ILE A 165 -26.75 6.95 9.47
CA ILE A 165 -26.07 6.01 8.56
C ILE A 165 -26.61 4.62 8.91
#